data_AF-A0A1C2Y544-F1
#
_entry.id   AF-A0A1C2Y544-F1
#
_cell.length_a   1.000
_cell.length_b   1.000
_cell.length_c   1.000
_cell.angle_alpha   90.00
_cell.angle_beta   90.00
_cell.angle_gamma   90.00
#
_symmetry.space_group_name_H-M   'P 1'
#
loop_
_entity.id
_entity.type
_entity.pdbx_description
1 polymer ?
#
loop_
_entity_poly.entity_id
_entity_poly.type
_entity_poly.pdbx_seq_one_letter_code
_entity_poly.pdbx_strand_id
1 'polypeptide(L)'
;MNMNILFGKIYKKKVYYLASAIFIFIGIVYFFSCSQRPFIGLDINNSDGHWYVVTANQNGEGYKSGIRFGDQIFKINSEDAGNYHILRKWGRAEGANSISFSAKENTTEQTITIENPPALQRMLAILPYFLLGFIFWFLGFIAWLKRPSLVQARALFWLNYFLGLAILLAQASSRGLFLGKELEYITFLLTAVALIYFFSIFPLDKENKINKVSCQIVTALAAVFFILLTQLSHPVG
;
A
#
# COMPACT_ATOMS: atom_id res chain seq x y z
N MET A 1 -10.80 43.37 -14.82
CA MET A 1 -10.78 42.01 -14.23
C MET A 1 -9.36 41.47 -14.36
N ASN A 2 -8.68 41.19 -13.25
CA ASN A 2 -7.21 41.05 -13.20
C ASN A 2 -6.73 39.70 -13.79
N MET A 3 -5.85 39.72 -14.80
CA MET A 3 -5.41 38.53 -15.56
C MET A 3 -4.71 37.48 -14.68
N ASN A 4 -4.04 37.92 -13.60
CA ASN A 4 -3.41 37.05 -12.59
C ASN A 4 -4.42 36.20 -11.81
N ILE A 5 -5.66 36.68 -11.60
CA ILE A 5 -6.71 35.94 -10.89
C ILE A 5 -7.26 34.81 -11.76
N LEU A 6 -7.30 35.01 -13.09
CA LEU A 6 -7.77 34.00 -14.04
C LEU A 6 -6.76 32.84 -14.16
N PHE A 7 -5.46 33.16 -14.28
CA PHE A 7 -4.38 32.17 -14.31
C PHE A 7 -4.34 31.31 -13.04
N GLY A 8 -4.49 31.91 -11.86
CA GLY A 8 -4.55 31.18 -10.60
C GLY A 8 -5.75 30.23 -10.50
N LYS A 9 -6.92 30.59 -11.07
CA LYS A 9 -8.09 29.70 -11.11
C LYS A 9 -7.92 28.54 -12.09
N ILE A 10 -7.28 28.78 -13.24
CA ILE A 10 -7.02 27.75 -14.26
C ILE A 10 -6.00 26.73 -13.73
N TYR A 11 -4.91 27.20 -13.10
CA TYR A 11 -3.87 26.34 -12.53
C TYR A 11 -4.44 25.42 -11.44
N LYS A 12 -5.30 25.95 -10.56
CA LYS A 12 -5.95 25.17 -9.50
C LYS A 12 -6.79 24.02 -10.01
N LYS A 13 -7.41 24.13 -11.20
CA LYS A 13 -8.21 23.03 -11.77
C LYS A 13 -7.34 21.91 -12.37
N LYS A 14 -6.20 22.27 -12.98
CA LYS A 14 -5.29 21.30 -13.62
C LYS A 14 -4.73 20.27 -12.62
N VAL A 15 -4.51 20.67 -11.36
CA VAL A 15 -4.00 19.77 -10.31
C VAL A 15 -4.92 18.57 -10.08
N TYR A 16 -6.24 18.77 -10.06
CA TYR A 16 -7.21 17.69 -9.83
C TYR A 16 -7.25 16.70 -10.99
N TYR A 17 -7.23 17.20 -12.23
CA TYR A 17 -7.14 16.34 -13.41
C TYR A 17 -5.82 15.56 -13.46
N LEU A 18 -4.70 16.22 -13.13
CA LEU A 18 -3.40 15.57 -13.07
C LEU A 18 -3.36 14.50 -11.97
N ALA A 19 -3.84 14.82 -10.77
CA ALA A 19 -3.93 13.85 -9.67
C ALA A 19 -4.77 12.64 -10.08
N SER A 20 -5.94 12.87 -10.69
CA SER A 20 -6.79 11.81 -11.24
C SER A 20 -6.09 10.97 -12.32
N ALA A 21 -5.35 11.58 -13.23
CA ALA A 21 -4.58 10.85 -14.24
C ALA A 21 -3.50 9.97 -13.59
N ILE A 22 -2.80 10.50 -12.59
CA ILE A 22 -1.81 9.75 -11.79
C ILE A 22 -2.48 8.58 -11.07
N PHE A 23 -3.64 8.79 -10.45
CA PHE A 23 -4.39 7.73 -9.77
C PHE A 23 -4.75 6.58 -10.72
N ILE A 24 -5.31 6.91 -11.89
CA ILE A 24 -5.68 5.93 -12.90
C ILE A 24 -4.43 5.18 -13.38
N PHE A 25 -3.34 5.89 -13.67
CA PHE A 25 -2.09 5.29 -14.11
C PHE A 25 -1.52 4.33 -13.06
N ILE A 26 -1.41 4.75 -11.81
CA ILE A 26 -0.95 3.91 -10.68
C ILE A 26 -1.87 2.69 -10.53
N GLY A 27 -3.19 2.90 -10.57
CA GLY A 27 -4.18 1.83 -10.47
C GLY A 27 -4.01 0.79 -11.57
N ILE A 28 -3.84 1.20 -12.83
CA ILE A 28 -3.60 0.28 -13.94
C ILE A 28 -2.30 -0.50 -13.76
N VAL A 29 -1.18 0.20 -13.48
CA VAL A 29 0.14 -0.42 -13.32
C VAL A 29 0.12 -1.46 -12.19
N TYR A 30 -0.43 -1.12 -11.03
CA TYR A 30 -0.48 -2.06 -9.91
C TYR A 30 -1.52 -3.17 -10.11
N PHE A 31 -2.63 -2.92 -10.80
CA PHE A 31 -3.59 -3.98 -11.13
C PHE A 31 -2.94 -5.09 -11.96
N PHE A 32 -2.26 -4.70 -13.05
CA PHE A 32 -1.55 -5.66 -13.90
C PHE A 32 -0.41 -6.34 -13.13
N SER A 33 0.39 -5.58 -12.37
CA SER A 33 1.49 -6.15 -11.58
C SER A 33 1.01 -7.15 -10.53
N CYS A 34 -0.11 -6.86 -9.84
CA CYS A 34 -0.68 -7.77 -8.83
C CYS A 34 -1.27 -9.03 -9.45
N SER A 35 -1.79 -8.96 -10.69
CA SER A 35 -2.34 -10.14 -11.38
C SER A 35 -1.26 -11.14 -11.81
N GLN A 36 -0.01 -10.70 -11.97
CA GLN A 36 1.12 -11.53 -12.38
C GLN A 36 1.83 -12.22 -11.22
N ARG A 37 1.71 -11.71 -9.98
CA ARG A 37 2.43 -12.24 -8.82
C ARG A 37 1.49 -12.92 -7.82
N PRO A 38 1.79 -14.17 -7.40
CA PRO A 38 1.01 -14.83 -6.36
C PRO A 38 1.24 -14.12 -5.01
N PHE A 39 0.24 -14.20 -4.15
CA PHE A 39 0.34 -13.75 -2.76
C PHE A 39 0.85 -14.93 -1.93
N ILE A 40 2.07 -14.83 -1.40
CA ILE A 40 2.74 -15.92 -0.70
C ILE A 40 2.27 -16.00 0.75
N GLY A 41 2.20 -14.86 1.43
CA GLY A 41 1.63 -14.74 2.76
C GLY A 41 2.48 -15.36 3.87
N LEU A 42 3.81 -15.28 3.77
CA LEU A 42 4.76 -15.77 4.78
C LEU A 42 5.53 -14.60 5.38
N ASP A 43 5.44 -14.43 6.71
CA ASP A 43 6.39 -13.59 7.45
C ASP A 43 7.51 -14.49 8.00
N ILE A 44 8.74 -14.07 7.79
CA ILE A 44 9.96 -14.82 8.06
C ILE A 44 10.91 -13.92 8.83
N ASN A 45 11.54 -14.47 9.86
CA ASN A 45 12.53 -13.77 10.67
C ASN A 45 13.87 -14.50 10.65
N ASN A 46 14.96 -13.75 10.78
CA ASN A 46 16.28 -14.33 10.97
C ASN A 46 16.52 -14.58 12.46
N SER A 47 16.82 -15.82 12.83
CA SER A 47 17.35 -16.19 14.15
C SER A 47 18.67 -16.91 13.93
N ASP A 48 19.75 -16.37 14.47
CA ASP A 48 21.08 -16.99 14.45
C ASP A 48 21.61 -17.34 13.05
N GLY A 49 21.28 -16.52 12.05
CA GLY A 49 21.69 -16.73 10.65
C GLY A 49 20.76 -17.66 9.87
N HIS A 50 19.70 -18.18 10.48
CA HIS A 50 18.70 -19.03 9.85
C HIS A 50 17.35 -18.32 9.73
N TRP A 51 16.66 -18.56 8.62
CA TRP A 51 15.38 -17.92 8.33
C TRP A 51 14.24 -18.84 8.71
N TYR A 52 13.40 -18.40 9.65
CA TYR A 52 12.27 -19.19 10.15
C TYR A 52 10.94 -18.50 9.86
N VAL A 53 9.94 -19.28 9.51
CA VAL A 53 8.57 -18.80 9.32
C VAL A 53 7.95 -18.44 10.67
N VAL A 54 7.62 -17.17 10.85
CA VAL A 54 6.98 -16.64 12.07
C VAL A 54 5.48 -16.55 11.91
N THR A 55 4.98 -16.33 10.69
CA THR A 55 3.54 -16.41 10.41
C THR A 55 3.33 -16.99 9.02
N ALA A 56 2.23 -17.74 8.86
CA ALA A 56 1.78 -18.24 7.58
C ALA A 56 0.28 -17.95 7.42
N ASN A 57 -0.05 -17.10 6.45
CA ASN A 57 -1.42 -16.72 6.16
C ASN A 57 -2.15 -17.88 5.46
N GLN A 58 -3.27 -18.33 6.02
CA GLN A 58 -4.05 -19.45 5.48
C GLN A 58 -4.52 -19.25 4.03
N ASN A 59 -4.69 -17.99 3.61
CA ASN A 59 -5.08 -17.63 2.25
C ASN A 59 -3.89 -17.50 1.28
N GLY A 60 -2.66 -17.46 1.80
CA GLY A 60 -1.44 -17.34 1.03
C GLY A 60 -1.03 -18.67 0.39
N GLU A 61 -0.38 -18.59 -0.77
CA GLU A 61 0.06 -19.79 -1.49
C GLU A 61 1.14 -20.55 -0.71
N GLY A 62 1.96 -19.88 0.10
CA GLY A 62 2.94 -20.55 0.97
C GLY A 62 2.28 -21.53 1.94
N TYR A 63 1.18 -21.12 2.58
CA TYR A 63 0.41 -22.00 3.47
C TYR A 63 -0.28 -23.12 2.69
N LYS A 64 -0.89 -22.83 1.53
CA LYS A 64 -1.56 -23.86 0.72
C LYS A 64 -0.58 -24.92 0.21
N SER A 65 0.66 -24.54 -0.06
CA SER A 65 1.72 -25.46 -0.48
C SER A 65 2.42 -26.16 0.68
N GLY A 66 1.93 -26.02 1.92
CA GLY A 66 2.36 -26.83 3.06
C GLY A 66 3.34 -26.16 4.02
N ILE A 67 3.78 -24.93 3.76
CA ILE A 67 4.67 -24.20 4.68
C ILE A 67 3.89 -23.79 5.93
N ARG A 68 4.47 -24.02 7.11
CA ARG A 68 3.87 -23.76 8.42
C ARG A 68 4.78 -22.91 9.29
N PHE A 69 4.19 -22.46 10.40
CA PHE A 69 4.92 -21.79 11.47
C PHE A 69 6.08 -22.64 11.98
N GLY A 70 7.26 -22.04 12.11
CA GLY A 70 8.47 -22.68 12.61
C GLY A 70 9.29 -23.43 11.56
N ASP A 71 8.82 -23.51 10.31
CA ASP A 71 9.61 -24.08 9.22
C ASP A 71 10.82 -23.22 8.90
N GLN A 72 11.92 -23.86 8.53
CA GLN A 72 13.16 -23.18 8.16
C GLN A 72 13.23 -23.00 6.65
N ILE A 73 13.46 -21.78 6.18
CA ILE A 73 13.63 -21.45 4.77
C ILE A 73 15.13 -21.40 4.43
N PHE A 74 15.54 -22.15 3.43
CA PHE A 74 16.92 -22.18 2.94
C PHE A 74 17.08 -21.35 1.67
N LYS A 75 16.17 -21.52 0.70
CA LYS A 75 16.28 -20.87 -0.61
C LYS A 75 14.96 -20.27 -1.06
N ILE A 76 15.06 -19.17 -1.79
CA ILE A 76 13.95 -18.52 -2.50
C ILE A 76 14.40 -18.30 -3.95
N ASN A 77 13.65 -18.79 -4.92
CA ASN A 77 14.00 -18.71 -6.36
C ASN A 77 15.40 -19.27 -6.69
N SER A 78 15.79 -20.38 -6.07
CA SER A 78 17.12 -21.01 -6.20
C SER A 78 18.30 -20.22 -5.63
N GLU A 79 18.06 -19.04 -5.05
CA GLU A 79 19.05 -18.25 -4.32
C GLU A 79 18.93 -18.48 -2.82
N ASP A 80 20.01 -18.28 -2.07
CA ASP A 80 19.97 -18.30 -0.60
C ASP A 80 18.92 -17.31 -0.08
N ALA A 81 18.13 -17.73 0.91
CA ALA A 81 17.06 -16.91 1.47
C ALA A 81 17.59 -15.55 1.98
N GLY A 82 18.81 -15.51 2.52
CA GLY A 82 19.47 -14.29 2.97
C GLY A 82 19.81 -13.31 1.85
N ASN A 83 19.89 -13.76 0.60
CA ASN A 83 20.14 -12.89 -0.55
C ASN A 83 18.84 -12.32 -1.17
N TYR A 84 17.68 -12.88 -0.81
CA TYR A 84 16.41 -12.43 -1.36
C TYR A 84 16.03 -11.04 -0.83
N HIS A 85 16.06 -10.03 -1.70
CA HIS A 85 15.91 -8.62 -1.31
C HIS A 85 14.61 -8.32 -0.54
N ILE A 86 13.47 -8.91 -0.95
CA ILE A 86 12.18 -8.69 -0.29
C ILE A 86 12.19 -9.28 1.12
N LEU A 87 12.86 -10.43 1.31
CA LEU A 87 13.01 -11.05 2.62
C LEU A 87 13.86 -10.18 3.54
N ARG A 88 15.04 -9.73 3.07
CA ARG A 88 15.91 -8.83 3.85
C ARG A 88 15.22 -7.53 4.27
N LYS A 89 14.47 -6.92 3.34
CA LYS A 89 13.88 -5.60 3.56
C LYS A 89 12.60 -5.66 4.41
N TRP A 90 11.79 -6.70 4.23
CA TRP A 90 10.43 -6.73 4.78
C TRP A 90 10.10 -7.95 5.62
N GLY A 91 11.02 -8.91 5.76
CA GLY A 91 10.77 -10.16 6.45
C GLY A 91 9.74 -11.03 5.73
N ARG A 92 9.67 -10.98 4.39
CA ARG A 92 8.65 -11.70 3.61
C ARG A 92 9.20 -12.35 2.36
N ALA A 93 8.61 -13.48 1.96
CA ALA A 93 8.93 -14.19 0.72
C ALA A 93 7.99 -13.84 -0.45
N GLU A 94 7.37 -12.65 -0.45
CA GLU A 94 6.43 -12.26 -1.51
C GLU A 94 7.08 -12.21 -2.90
N GLY A 95 6.40 -12.73 -3.93
CA GLY A 95 6.93 -12.80 -5.29
C GLY A 95 7.90 -13.96 -5.55
N ALA A 96 8.01 -14.91 -4.61
CA ALA A 96 8.71 -16.17 -4.82
C ALA A 96 7.96 -17.08 -5.79
N ASN A 97 8.69 -17.70 -6.71
CA ASN A 97 8.22 -18.76 -7.60
C ASN A 97 8.55 -20.16 -7.03
N SER A 98 9.63 -20.27 -6.26
CA SER A 98 10.00 -21.49 -5.55
C SER A 98 10.56 -21.17 -4.18
N ILE A 99 10.30 -22.06 -3.22
CA ILE A 99 10.79 -21.95 -1.84
C ILE A 99 11.32 -23.32 -1.43
N SER A 100 12.55 -23.36 -0.94
CA SER A 100 13.15 -24.56 -0.34
C SER A 100 13.11 -24.41 1.18
N PHE A 101 12.47 -25.34 1.87
CA PHE A 101 12.26 -25.32 3.31
C PHE A 101 12.43 -26.70 3.95
N SER A 102 12.64 -26.75 5.27
CA SER A 102 12.49 -27.96 6.08
C SER A 102 11.40 -27.74 7.12
N ALA A 103 10.58 -28.78 7.31
CA ALA A 103 9.53 -28.73 8.30
C ALA A 103 10.15 -28.75 9.71
N LYS A 104 9.51 -28.09 10.68
CA LYS A 104 9.99 -28.08 12.07
C LYS A 104 10.27 -29.49 12.63
N GLU A 105 9.48 -30.49 12.22
CA GLU A 105 9.57 -31.88 12.68
C GLU A 105 10.44 -32.78 11.78
N ASN A 106 10.83 -32.30 10.59
CA ASN A 106 11.58 -33.08 9.61
C ASN A 106 12.68 -32.23 8.96
N THR A 107 13.94 -32.60 9.22
CA THR A 107 15.13 -31.90 8.73
C THR A 107 15.41 -32.10 7.24
N THR A 108 14.56 -32.82 6.51
CA THR A 108 14.74 -33.03 5.07
C THR A 108 14.33 -31.76 4.32
N GLU A 109 15.25 -31.21 3.52
CA GLU A 109 14.96 -30.07 2.64
C GLU A 109 13.97 -30.48 1.54
N GLN A 110 12.89 -29.73 1.42
CA GLN A 110 11.87 -29.88 0.40
C GLN A 110 11.80 -28.58 -0.41
N THR A 111 11.76 -28.70 -1.73
CA THR A 111 11.54 -27.55 -2.60
C THR A 111 10.15 -27.62 -3.18
N ILE A 112 9.38 -26.56 -2.96
CA ILE A 112 8.05 -26.39 -3.53
C ILE A 112 8.11 -25.32 -4.61
N THR A 113 7.41 -25.59 -5.70
CA THR A 113 7.09 -24.58 -6.71
C THR A 113 5.74 -23.99 -6.35
N ILE A 114 5.68 -22.67 -6.21
CA ILE A 114 4.44 -21.97 -5.92
C ILE A 114 3.56 -22.05 -7.17
N GLU A 115 2.48 -22.81 -7.06
CA GLU A 115 1.54 -22.97 -8.16
C GLU A 115 0.83 -21.64 -8.38
N ASN A 116 0.87 -21.16 -9.61
CA ASN A 116 0.22 -19.91 -9.97
C ASN A 116 -1.24 -20.21 -10.31
N PRO A 117 -2.22 -19.77 -9.50
CA PRO A 117 -3.61 -19.98 -9.83
C PRO A 117 -3.94 -19.36 -11.20
N PRO A 118 -4.97 -19.88 -11.91
CA PRO A 118 -5.38 -19.34 -13.19
C PRO A 118 -5.51 -17.82 -13.15
N ALA A 119 -5.03 -17.13 -14.20
CA ALA A 119 -4.98 -15.66 -14.23
C ALA A 119 -6.33 -15.01 -13.93
N LEU A 120 -7.42 -15.61 -14.43
CA LEU A 120 -8.79 -15.16 -14.18
C LEU A 120 -9.16 -15.20 -12.68
N GLN A 121 -8.81 -16.28 -11.98
CA GLN A 121 -9.09 -16.41 -10.55
C GLN A 121 -8.33 -15.36 -9.73
N ARG A 122 -7.06 -15.10 -10.08
CA ARG A 122 -6.26 -14.03 -9.46
C ARG A 122 -6.87 -12.64 -9.69
N MET A 123 -7.26 -12.36 -10.93
CA MET A 123 -7.91 -11.09 -11.27
C MET A 123 -9.21 -10.92 -10.48
N LEU A 124 -10.07 -11.94 -10.43
CA LEU A 124 -11.33 -11.88 -9.68
C LEU A 124 -11.13 -11.71 -8.17
N ALA A 125 -10.06 -12.26 -7.60
CA ALA A 125 -9.75 -12.09 -6.17
C ALA A 125 -9.31 -10.65 -5.84
N ILE A 126 -8.66 -9.96 -6.77
CA ILE A 126 -8.08 -8.62 -6.57
C ILE A 126 -9.06 -7.51 -7.01
N LEU A 127 -9.90 -7.79 -8.00
CA LEU A 127 -10.82 -6.83 -8.63
C LEU A 127 -11.72 -6.08 -7.64
N PRO A 128 -12.32 -6.70 -6.59
CA PRO A 128 -13.19 -5.97 -5.66
C PRO A 128 -12.48 -4.83 -4.94
N TYR A 129 -11.21 -5.03 -4.55
CA TYR A 129 -10.41 -4.01 -3.89
C TYR A 129 -10.08 -2.86 -4.84
N PHE A 130 -9.76 -3.17 -6.10
CA PHE A 130 -9.52 -2.15 -7.12
C PHE A 130 -10.78 -1.35 -7.41
N LEU A 131 -11.92 -2.01 -7.62
CA LEU A 131 -13.21 -1.35 -7.79
C LEU A 131 -13.54 -0.44 -6.61
N LEU A 132 -13.32 -0.89 -5.38
CA LEU A 132 -13.54 -0.08 -4.19
C LEU A 132 -12.67 1.18 -4.19
N GLY A 133 -11.37 1.06 -4.50
CA GLY A 133 -10.47 2.21 -4.63
C GLY A 133 -10.91 3.20 -5.70
N PHE A 134 -11.34 2.71 -6.87
CA PHE A 134 -11.88 3.52 -7.96
C PHE A 134 -13.21 4.19 -7.60
N ILE A 135 -14.09 3.53 -6.84
CA ILE A 135 -15.35 4.12 -6.36
C ILE A 135 -15.05 5.33 -5.48
N PHE A 136 -14.14 5.21 -4.50
CA PHE A 136 -13.75 6.35 -3.65
C PHE A 136 -13.20 7.50 -4.49
N TRP A 137 -12.22 7.23 -5.35
CA TRP A 137 -11.66 8.26 -6.25
C TRP A 137 -12.75 8.93 -7.10
N PHE A 138 -13.65 8.13 -7.69
CA PHE A 138 -14.71 8.64 -8.57
C PHE A 138 -15.70 9.53 -7.79
N LEU A 139 -16.10 9.14 -6.59
CA LEU A 139 -16.96 9.96 -5.73
C LEU A 139 -16.31 11.30 -5.39
N GLY A 140 -15.01 11.29 -5.02
CA GLY A 140 -14.24 12.51 -4.79
C GLY A 140 -14.16 13.39 -6.03
N PHE A 141 -13.91 12.78 -7.19
CA PHE A 141 -13.81 13.49 -8.47
C PHE A 141 -15.13 14.13 -8.90
N ILE A 142 -16.24 13.40 -8.78
CA ILE A 142 -17.60 13.92 -9.08
C ILE A 142 -17.98 15.05 -8.12
N ALA A 143 -17.68 14.93 -6.83
CA ALA A 143 -17.94 15.99 -5.85
C ALA A 143 -17.22 17.29 -6.24
N TRP A 144 -15.95 17.19 -6.63
CA TRP A 144 -15.17 18.32 -7.11
C TRP A 144 -15.68 18.87 -8.45
N LEU A 145 -15.97 18.01 -9.44
CA LEU A 145 -16.49 18.43 -10.75
C LEU A 145 -17.81 19.21 -10.63
N LYS A 146 -18.73 18.76 -9.77
CA LYS A 146 -20.01 19.43 -9.56
C LYS A 146 -19.87 20.78 -8.85
N ARG A 147 -18.91 20.93 -7.93
CA ARG A 147 -18.74 22.15 -7.12
C ARG A 147 -17.25 22.52 -6.92
N PRO A 148 -16.53 22.91 -7.99
CA PRO A 148 -15.06 23.07 -7.93
C PRO A 148 -14.59 24.27 -7.11
N SER A 149 -15.45 25.26 -6.88
CA SER A 149 -15.16 26.44 -6.05
C SER A 149 -15.31 26.18 -4.55
N LEU A 150 -16.07 25.14 -4.17
CA LEU A 150 -16.45 24.87 -2.78
C LEU A 150 -15.29 24.18 -2.04
N VAL A 151 -14.90 24.70 -0.87
CA VAL A 151 -13.71 24.23 -0.14
C VAL A 151 -13.91 22.79 0.34
N GLN A 152 -15.11 22.47 0.84
CA GLN A 152 -15.51 21.14 1.29
C GLN A 152 -15.43 20.12 0.16
N ALA A 153 -15.85 20.47 -1.07
CA ALA A 153 -15.76 19.57 -2.22
C ALA A 153 -14.31 19.26 -2.60
N ARG A 154 -13.41 20.26 -2.50
CA ARG A 154 -11.97 20.06 -2.73
C ARG A 154 -11.32 19.22 -1.64
N ALA A 155 -11.72 19.39 -0.38
CA ALA A 155 -11.23 18.56 0.72
C ALA A 155 -11.74 17.12 0.61
N LEU A 156 -13.01 16.95 0.26
CA LEU A 156 -13.61 15.64 0.01
C LEU A 156 -12.93 14.90 -1.14
N PHE A 157 -12.53 15.63 -2.20
CA PHE A 157 -11.71 15.05 -3.26
C PHE A 157 -10.40 14.46 -2.70
N TRP A 158 -9.62 15.24 -1.96
CA TRP A 158 -8.32 14.78 -1.46
C TRP A 158 -8.45 13.64 -0.45
N LEU A 159 -9.45 13.69 0.44
CA LEU A 159 -9.75 12.60 1.35
C LEU A 159 -10.04 11.29 0.59
N ASN A 160 -10.99 11.33 -0.35
CA ASN A 160 -11.35 10.17 -1.14
C ASN A 160 -10.23 9.71 -2.08
N TYR A 161 -9.41 10.63 -2.57
CA TYR A 161 -8.24 10.35 -3.38
C TYR A 161 -7.23 9.49 -2.60
N PHE A 162 -6.82 9.95 -1.42
CA PHE A 162 -5.86 9.21 -0.60
C PHE A 162 -6.47 7.91 -0.06
N LEU A 163 -7.73 7.93 0.36
CA LEU A 163 -8.40 6.71 0.81
C LEU A 163 -8.48 5.65 -0.30
N GLY A 164 -8.89 6.05 -1.50
CA GLY A 164 -8.91 5.15 -2.65
C GLY A 164 -7.52 4.63 -2.98
N LEU A 165 -6.50 5.50 -2.92
CA LEU A 165 -5.13 5.14 -3.26
C LEU A 165 -4.53 4.18 -2.21
N ALA A 166 -4.84 4.36 -0.93
CA ALA A 166 -4.42 3.45 0.14
C ALA A 166 -5.00 2.04 -0.07
N ILE A 167 -6.28 1.95 -0.45
CA ILE A 167 -6.94 0.66 -0.76
C ILE A 167 -6.26 -0.04 -1.94
N LEU A 168 -5.91 0.69 -3.00
CA LEU A 168 -5.19 0.13 -4.16
C LEU A 168 -3.79 -0.35 -3.77
N LEU A 169 -3.05 0.48 -3.02
CA LEU A 169 -1.68 0.21 -2.62
C LEU A 169 -1.57 -0.94 -1.62
N ALA A 170 -2.59 -1.19 -0.79
CA ALA A 170 -2.63 -2.35 0.10
C ALA A 170 -2.46 -3.67 -0.66
N GLN A 171 -3.03 -3.79 -1.86
CA GLN A 171 -2.87 -4.99 -2.70
C GLN A 171 -1.48 -5.12 -3.31
N ALA A 172 -0.84 -3.99 -3.61
CA ALA A 172 0.54 -3.96 -4.12
C ALA A 172 1.56 -4.26 -3.01
N SER A 173 1.33 -3.68 -1.84
CA SER A 173 2.12 -3.87 -0.62
C SER A 173 2.09 -5.32 -0.13
N SER A 174 0.91 -5.95 -0.12
CA SER A 174 0.76 -7.34 0.29
C SER A 174 1.55 -8.31 -0.58
N ARG A 175 1.85 -7.94 -1.84
CA ARG A 175 2.61 -8.75 -2.81
C ARG A 175 4.07 -8.31 -2.97
N GLY A 176 4.55 -7.42 -2.09
CA GLY A 176 5.94 -6.94 -2.12
C GLY A 176 6.31 -6.24 -3.42
N LEU A 177 5.35 -5.59 -4.10
CA LEU A 177 5.65 -4.83 -5.31
C LEU A 177 6.51 -3.60 -5.00
N PHE A 178 7.30 -3.18 -5.99
CA PHE A 178 8.19 -2.03 -5.86
C PHE A 178 7.42 -0.79 -5.42
N LEU A 179 7.89 -0.16 -4.34
CA LEU A 179 7.29 0.98 -3.64
C LEU A 179 5.87 0.78 -3.11
N GLY A 180 5.26 -0.40 -3.27
CA GLY A 180 3.87 -0.63 -2.88
C GLY A 180 3.65 -0.38 -1.39
N LYS A 181 4.58 -0.86 -0.56
CA LYS A 181 4.51 -0.75 0.90
C LYS A 181 4.82 0.66 1.41
N GLU A 182 5.86 1.29 0.86
CA GLU A 182 6.21 2.68 1.19
C GLU A 182 5.10 3.64 0.80
N LEU A 183 4.56 3.51 -0.41
CA LEU A 183 3.45 4.34 -0.87
C LEU A 183 2.18 4.07 -0.07
N GLU A 184 1.88 2.82 0.31
CA GLU A 184 0.74 2.50 1.17
C GLU A 184 0.86 3.26 2.49
N TYR A 185 2.01 3.19 3.17
CA TYR A 185 2.22 3.89 4.44
C TYR A 185 2.09 5.40 4.29
N ILE A 186 2.71 6.00 3.27
CA ILE A 186 2.60 7.43 2.98
C ILE A 186 1.13 7.82 2.77
N THR A 187 0.42 7.04 1.95
CA THR A 187 -0.97 7.33 1.60
C THR A 187 -1.92 7.15 2.78
N PHE A 188 -1.65 6.18 3.65
CA PHE A 188 -2.41 5.97 4.88
C PHE A 188 -2.28 7.17 5.83
N LEU A 189 -1.07 7.70 6.00
CA LEU A 189 -0.84 8.94 6.76
C LEU A 189 -1.54 10.14 6.13
N LEU A 190 -1.41 10.31 4.81
CA LEU A 190 -2.07 11.41 4.09
C LEU A 190 -3.59 11.31 4.17
N THR A 191 -4.15 10.10 4.25
CA THR A 191 -5.58 9.88 4.48
C THR A 191 -6.00 10.42 5.85
N ALA A 192 -5.24 10.13 6.92
CA ALA A 192 -5.52 10.67 8.25
C ALA A 192 -5.44 12.21 8.28
N VAL A 193 -4.43 12.80 7.64
CA VAL A 193 -4.30 14.26 7.52
C VAL A 193 -5.47 14.85 6.73
N ALA A 194 -5.84 14.25 5.60
CA ALA A 194 -6.95 14.71 4.76
C ALA A 194 -8.30 14.59 5.47
N LEU A 195 -8.48 13.57 6.31
CA LEU A 195 -9.69 13.37 7.11
C LEU A 195 -9.86 14.49 8.13
N ILE A 196 -8.81 14.81 8.88
CA ILE A 196 -8.83 15.91 9.85
C ILE A 196 -9.07 17.24 9.14
N TYR A 197 -8.37 17.47 8.03
CA TYR A 197 -8.57 18.67 7.22
C TYR A 197 -10.02 18.79 6.73
N PHE A 198 -10.61 17.69 6.24
CA PHE A 198 -12.00 17.65 5.79
C PHE A 198 -12.96 18.07 6.91
N PHE A 199 -12.84 17.49 8.11
CA PHE A 199 -13.67 17.86 9.25
C PHE A 199 -13.43 19.29 9.73
N SER A 200 -12.19 19.81 9.63
CA SER A 200 -11.87 21.18 10.04
C SER A 200 -12.56 22.29 9.23
N ILE A 201 -13.06 21.97 8.04
CA ILE A 201 -13.75 22.93 7.16
C ILE A 201 -15.23 23.07 7.53
N PHE A 202 -15.82 22.10 8.22
CA PHE A 202 -17.21 22.21 8.64
C PHE A 202 -17.33 23.20 9.81
N PRO A 203 -18.22 24.21 9.72
CA PRO A 203 -18.47 25.10 10.83
C PRO A 203 -19.20 24.33 11.93
N LEU A 204 -18.45 23.89 12.94
CA LEU A 204 -19.00 23.61 14.26
C LEU A 204 -19.01 24.95 15.00
N ASP A 205 -20.19 25.40 15.42
CA ASP A 205 -20.45 26.75 15.93
C ASP A 205 -19.60 27.18 17.15
N LYS A 206 -18.71 26.34 17.70
CA LYS A 206 -17.78 26.71 18.78
C LYS A 206 -16.42 25.99 18.65
N GLU A 207 -15.35 26.80 18.78
CA GLU A 207 -13.94 26.42 19.02
C GLU A 207 -13.14 25.67 17.94
N ASN A 208 -12.75 26.42 16.90
CA ASN A 208 -11.84 25.99 15.83
C ASN A 208 -10.35 25.84 16.25
N LYS A 209 -10.00 26.03 17.53
CA LYS A 209 -8.61 25.92 18.02
C LYS A 209 -8.16 24.46 18.15
N ILE A 210 -9.03 23.59 18.70
CA ILE A 210 -8.71 22.17 18.91
C ILE A 210 -8.47 21.49 17.56
N ASN A 211 -9.32 21.75 16.56
CA ASN A 211 -9.16 21.17 15.22
C ASN A 211 -7.86 21.60 14.53
N LYS A 212 -7.45 22.87 14.70
CA LYS A 212 -6.19 23.38 14.15
C LYS A 212 -4.98 22.73 14.81
N VAL A 213 -5.00 22.58 16.14
CA VAL A 213 -3.93 21.91 16.90
C VAL A 213 -3.87 20.43 16.54
N SER A 214 -5.01 19.72 16.46
CA SER A 214 -5.06 18.32 16.03
C SER A 214 -4.48 18.12 14.63
N CYS A 215 -4.80 19.01 13.68
CA CYS A 215 -4.24 18.98 12.34
C CYS A 215 -2.72 19.18 12.33
N GLN A 216 -2.21 20.12 13.13
CA GLN A 216 -0.77 20.37 13.28
C GLN A 216 -0.05 19.17 13.91
N ILE A 217 -0.60 18.59 14.98
CA ILE A 217 -0.02 17.42 15.66
C ILE A 217 0.03 16.23 14.71
N VAL A 218 -1.06 15.91 14.01
CA VAL A 218 -1.08 14.74 13.11
C VAL A 218 -0.17 14.96 11.90
N THR A 219 -0.07 16.19 11.40
CA THR A 219 0.89 16.52 10.32
C THR A 219 2.33 16.39 10.80
N ALA A 220 2.64 16.85 12.02
CA ALA A 220 3.96 16.69 12.62
C ALA A 220 4.31 15.22 12.84
N LEU A 221 3.38 14.42 13.37
CA LEU A 221 3.55 12.98 13.54
C LEU A 221 3.75 12.26 12.19
N ALA A 222 3.00 12.64 11.16
CA ALA A 222 3.17 12.09 9.81
C ALA A 222 4.55 12.43 9.23
N ALA A 223 5.05 13.66 9.46
CA ALA A 223 6.39 14.07 9.03
C ALA A 223 7.49 13.30 9.78
N VAL A 224 7.36 13.13 11.10
CA VAL A 224 8.29 12.33 11.91
C VAL A 224 8.30 10.88 11.44
N PHE A 225 7.12 10.28 11.21
CA PHE A 225 7.02 8.93 10.70
C PHE A 225 7.67 8.79 9.31
N PHE A 226 7.49 9.77 8.42
CA PHE A 226 8.15 9.77 7.11
C PHE A 226 9.68 9.76 7.24
N ILE A 227 10.23 10.57 8.15
CA ILE A 227 11.67 10.58 8.44
C ILE A 227 12.12 9.21 8.96
N LEU A 228 11.41 8.63 9.93
CA LEU A 228 11.74 7.30 10.45
C LEU A 228 11.67 6.20 9.37
N LEU A 229 10.68 6.27 8.49
CA LEU A 229 10.52 5.32 7.39
C LEU A 229 11.68 5.42 6.38
N THR A 230 12.16 6.63 6.09
CA THR A 230 13.37 6.80 5.26
C THR A 230 14.62 6.23 5.93
N GLN A 231 14.74 6.34 7.26
CA GLN A 231 15.88 5.78 8.00
C GLN A 231 15.86 4.25 8.06
N LEU A 232 14.69 3.64 8.26
CA LEU A 232 14.52 2.17 8.24
C LEU A 232 14.73 1.55 6.85
N SER A 233 14.59 2.34 5.77
CA SER A 233 14.77 1.84 4.41
C SER A 233 16.24 1.62 4.02
N HIS A 234 17.19 2.07 4.85
CA HIS A 234 18.59 1.71 4.70
C HIS A 234 18.85 0.34 5.35
N PRO A 235 19.31 -0.67 4.58
CA PRO A 235 19.69 -1.94 5.17
C PRO A 235 20.87 -1.68 6.11
N VAL A 236 20.69 -2.01 7.39
CA VAL A 236 21.81 -2.23 8.30
C VAL A 236 22.60 -3.38 7.67
N GLY A 237 23.81 -3.07 7.22
CA GLY A 237 24.72 -4.01 6.54
C GLY A 237 25.15 -5.13 7.47
#